data_AF-D3NUP8-F1
#
_entry.id   AF-D3NUP8-F1
#
_cell.length_a   1.000
_cell.length_b   1.000
_cell.length_c   1.000
_cell.angle_alpha   90.00
_cell.angle_beta   90.00
_cell.angle_gamma   90.00
#
_symmetry.space_group_name_H-M   'P 1'
#
loop_
_entity.id
_entity.type
_entity.pdbx_description
1 polymer ?
#
loop_
_entity_poly.entity_id
_entity_poly.type
_entity_poly.pdbx_seq_one_letter_code
_entity_poly.pdbx_strand_id
1 'polypeptide(L)'
;MSIDRSELERLLADRPAGSRSAMQAVRESYADIGLMRERGLSWAEISDLLAKLGVTARDNQPISPVTLRSAFFLVGSEGRGGTIGGDHAAASAPTPTPVETLAAVHEAALSSGMKDETPTSDGQDVADPGTPPATDGQDAGPEPATDGIGETVAEEAPVSDAAPVPQPVEAEPELGPSVSNLLAPATAAAAEDEPDATGTEGETDTEPTADSGASSRTESGPGSETVIPTSDITGPAPRPASPHTPATAMPDTGPSVSPSPFSPMTQDDSTNAHWKGDRMLGTIFVLNDRGGVGKTLLSHHLMATAMLEGLQLKVVEYEVNERLARLFGPDMVEHRRITQDFMNLMGSGDGFYEFWDLIGPELQRGGRLYDFGGNISQWFFNWAEVSGFDYYVGDGERLTFMVPVTVDLASLSTGMTTLERVATIAPKAKRVLVENGFSGPFSQLEDSQYARRKAEMVEREGLQVISMPPCTAPAWARLTGHRLDQVATMTREDLVKLGMTPPVASRSLIIIHEWLRNMRQALSPYLHDAFRQTPAAAKTR
;
A
#
# COMPACT_ATOMS: atom_id res chain seq x y z
N MET A 1 -30.45 2.07 24.82
CA MET A 1 -31.19 0.89 25.31
C MET A 1 -30.22 -0.28 25.36
N SER A 2 -30.13 -1.00 26.48
CA SER A 2 -29.46 -2.31 26.49
C SER A 2 -30.35 -3.34 25.80
N ILE A 3 -29.75 -4.25 25.04
CA ILE A 3 -30.45 -5.48 24.63
C ILE A 3 -30.78 -6.25 25.90
N ASP A 4 -32.03 -6.69 26.09
CA ASP A 4 -32.30 -7.60 27.20
C ASP A 4 -31.56 -8.91 26.94
N ARG A 5 -30.87 -9.40 27.96
CA ARG A 5 -30.09 -10.63 27.91
C ARG A 5 -30.96 -11.81 27.49
N SER A 6 -32.23 -11.82 27.88
CA SER A 6 -33.21 -12.84 27.49
C SER A 6 -33.47 -12.87 25.97
N GLU A 7 -33.50 -11.71 25.31
CA GLU A 7 -33.73 -11.57 23.88
C GLU A 7 -32.51 -12.03 23.07
N LEU A 8 -31.30 -11.70 23.56
CA LEU A 8 -30.05 -12.15 22.96
C LEU A 8 -29.82 -13.66 23.10
N GLU A 9 -30.12 -14.22 24.29
CA GLU A 9 -30.07 -15.66 24.53
C GLU A 9 -31.09 -16.40 23.63
N ARG A 10 -32.29 -15.82 23.40
CA ARG A 10 -33.30 -16.42 22.50
C ARG A 10 -32.89 -16.42 21.02
N LEU A 11 -32.23 -15.37 20.53
CA LEU A 11 -31.82 -15.28 19.12
C LEU A 11 -30.72 -16.28 18.72
N LEU A 12 -30.02 -16.86 19.70
CA LEU A 12 -28.85 -17.71 19.46
C LEU A 12 -29.01 -19.16 19.95
N ALA A 13 -30.06 -19.47 20.71
CA ALA A 13 -30.32 -20.81 21.26
C ALA A 13 -30.55 -21.91 20.20
N ASP A 14 -31.00 -21.56 18.99
CA ASP A 14 -31.35 -22.52 17.92
C ASP A 14 -30.17 -22.96 17.03
N ARG A 15 -28.91 -22.63 17.37
CA ARG A 15 -27.74 -22.93 16.52
C ARG A 15 -26.95 -24.17 16.97
N PRO A 16 -26.56 -25.08 16.05
CA PRO A 16 -25.90 -26.34 16.42
C PRO A 16 -24.45 -26.12 16.90
N ALA A 17 -24.18 -26.52 18.15
CA ALA A 17 -22.85 -26.45 18.75
C ALA A 17 -21.84 -27.38 18.06
N GLY A 18 -20.61 -26.90 17.83
CA GLY A 18 -19.53 -27.67 17.24
C GLY A 18 -18.30 -26.83 16.92
N SER A 19 -17.13 -27.47 16.79
CA SER A 19 -15.86 -26.81 16.51
C SER A 19 -15.85 -26.15 15.13
N ARG A 20 -15.80 -24.81 15.08
CA ARG A 20 -15.85 -24.02 13.85
C ARG A 20 -14.59 -23.18 13.68
N SER A 21 -14.29 -22.77 12.44
CA SER A 21 -13.34 -21.68 12.23
C SER A 21 -13.96 -20.35 12.67
N ALA A 22 -13.15 -19.39 13.11
CA ALA A 22 -13.64 -18.07 13.46
C ALA A 22 -14.40 -17.40 12.30
N MET A 23 -13.93 -17.58 11.06
CA MET A 23 -14.62 -17.13 9.84
C MET A 23 -16.04 -17.70 9.72
N GLN A 24 -16.23 -18.99 9.97
CA GLN A 24 -17.55 -19.63 9.88
C GLN A 24 -18.48 -19.17 11.01
N ALA A 25 -17.96 -19.09 12.24
CA ALA A 25 -18.70 -18.59 13.40
C ALA A 25 -19.16 -17.13 13.23
N VAL A 26 -18.31 -16.29 12.63
CA VAL A 26 -18.64 -14.90 12.28
C VAL A 26 -19.61 -14.82 11.11
N ARG A 27 -19.46 -15.66 10.06
CA ARG A 27 -20.37 -15.68 8.92
C ARG A 27 -21.80 -16.02 9.33
N GLU A 28 -21.98 -17.00 10.21
CA GLU A 28 -23.31 -17.35 10.73
C GLU A 28 -23.90 -16.28 11.67
N SER A 29 -23.04 -15.53 12.37
CA SER A 29 -23.44 -14.50 13.35
C SER A 29 -23.32 -13.07 12.81
N TYR A 30 -23.18 -12.90 11.49
CA TYR A 30 -22.76 -11.64 10.89
C TYR A 30 -23.76 -10.49 11.13
N ALA A 31 -25.05 -10.77 10.97
CA ALA A 31 -26.11 -9.80 11.24
C ALA A 31 -26.15 -9.41 12.73
N ASP A 32 -25.99 -10.40 13.62
CA ASP A 32 -26.01 -10.20 15.07
C ASP A 32 -24.82 -9.32 15.53
N ILE A 33 -23.62 -9.59 14.99
CA ILE A 33 -22.41 -8.80 15.23
C ILE A 33 -22.56 -7.37 14.68
N GLY A 34 -23.17 -7.21 13.50
CA GLY A 34 -23.49 -5.90 12.92
C GLY A 34 -24.39 -5.07 13.84
N LEU A 35 -25.49 -5.66 14.30
CA LEU A 35 -26.44 -5.04 15.22
C LEU A 35 -25.79 -4.65 16.57
N MET A 36 -24.89 -5.48 17.10
CA MET A 36 -24.13 -5.15 18.30
C MET A 36 -23.17 -3.96 18.08
N ARG A 37 -22.52 -3.89 16.91
CA ARG A 37 -21.65 -2.76 16.53
C ARG A 37 -22.43 -1.46 16.33
N GLU A 38 -23.61 -1.51 15.72
CA GLU A 38 -24.53 -0.37 15.57
C GLU A 38 -25.05 0.13 16.93
N ARG A 39 -25.24 -0.78 17.89
CA ARG A 39 -25.58 -0.46 19.28
C ARG A 39 -24.38 -0.02 20.14
N GLY A 40 -23.21 0.18 19.53
CA GLY A 40 -22.02 0.78 20.17
C GLY A 40 -21.10 -0.19 20.90
N LEU A 41 -21.38 -1.49 20.92
CA LEU A 41 -20.56 -2.45 21.67
C LEU A 41 -19.14 -2.56 21.07
N SER A 42 -18.14 -2.61 21.93
CA SER A 42 -16.75 -2.86 21.57
C SER A 42 -16.54 -4.31 21.12
N TRP A 43 -15.45 -4.55 20.36
CA TRP A 43 -15.09 -5.90 19.94
C TRP A 43 -14.79 -6.85 21.12
N ALA A 44 -14.43 -6.33 22.29
CA ALA A 44 -14.26 -7.12 23.51
C ALA A 44 -15.61 -7.59 24.06
N GLU A 45 -16.59 -6.69 24.20
CA GLU A 45 -17.94 -7.02 24.67
C GLU A 45 -18.64 -8.00 23.72
N ILE A 46 -18.49 -7.82 22.40
CA ILE A 46 -19.04 -8.74 21.39
C ILE A 46 -18.36 -10.12 21.49
N SER A 47 -17.03 -10.18 21.63
CA SER A 47 -16.29 -11.43 21.89
C SER A 47 -16.82 -12.16 23.12
N ASP A 48 -16.98 -11.45 24.23
CA ASP A 48 -17.44 -12.03 25.50
C ASP A 48 -18.90 -12.47 25.44
N LEU A 49 -19.76 -11.75 24.73
CA LEU A 49 -21.14 -12.16 24.48
C LEU A 49 -21.19 -13.42 23.61
N LEU A 50 -20.49 -13.44 22.47
CA LEU A 50 -20.41 -14.61 21.60
C LEU A 50 -19.89 -15.85 22.36
N ALA A 51 -18.87 -15.69 23.20
CA ALA A 51 -18.35 -16.77 24.04
C ALA A 51 -19.37 -17.28 25.07
N LYS A 52 -20.10 -16.37 25.76
CA LYS A 52 -21.22 -16.73 26.67
C LYS A 52 -22.36 -17.47 25.96
N LEU A 53 -22.53 -17.20 24.66
CA LEU A 53 -23.56 -17.77 23.79
C LEU A 53 -23.05 -19.01 23.02
N GLY A 54 -21.87 -19.54 23.38
CA GLY A 54 -21.28 -20.75 22.79
C GLY A 54 -20.65 -20.58 21.41
N VAL A 55 -20.70 -19.37 20.83
CA VAL A 55 -20.09 -19.04 19.53
C VAL A 55 -18.58 -18.87 19.73
N THR A 56 -17.87 -19.98 19.54
CA THR A 56 -16.44 -20.13 19.83
C THR A 56 -15.66 -20.50 18.56
N ALA A 57 -14.34 -20.31 18.62
CA ALA A 57 -13.41 -20.80 17.63
C ALA A 57 -13.19 -22.33 17.77
N ARG A 58 -12.15 -22.84 17.11
CA ARG A 58 -11.69 -24.21 17.29
C ARG A 58 -11.38 -24.46 18.78
N ASP A 59 -11.62 -25.69 19.23
CA ASP A 59 -11.31 -26.16 20.59
C ASP A 59 -12.05 -25.39 21.71
N ASN A 60 -13.26 -24.89 21.41
CA ASN A 60 -14.14 -24.11 22.30
C ASN A 60 -13.52 -22.82 22.88
N GLN A 61 -12.45 -22.29 22.26
CA GLN A 61 -11.87 -21.03 22.72
C GLN A 61 -12.70 -19.81 22.28
N PRO A 62 -12.85 -18.77 23.12
CA PRO A 62 -13.41 -17.48 22.71
C PRO A 62 -12.72 -16.93 21.46
N ILE A 63 -13.50 -16.38 20.53
CA ILE A 63 -12.93 -15.72 19.34
C ILE A 63 -12.33 -14.39 19.80
N SER A 64 -11.00 -14.26 19.81
CA SER A 64 -10.35 -13.05 20.31
C SER A 64 -10.89 -11.77 19.62
N PRO A 65 -10.98 -10.62 20.30
CA PRO A 65 -11.55 -9.39 19.73
C PRO A 65 -10.91 -8.96 18.40
N VAL A 66 -9.59 -9.20 18.26
CA VAL A 66 -8.84 -8.93 17.03
C VAL A 66 -9.24 -9.91 15.92
N THR A 67 -9.28 -11.21 16.22
CA THR A 67 -9.71 -12.25 15.27
C THR A 67 -11.16 -12.03 14.82
N LEU A 68 -12.03 -11.67 15.74
CA LEU A 68 -13.44 -11.36 15.51
C LEU A 68 -13.60 -10.16 14.56
N ARG A 69 -12.90 -9.05 14.84
CA ARG A 69 -12.87 -7.86 13.97
C ARG A 69 -12.38 -8.21 12.57
N SER A 70 -11.24 -8.89 12.45
CA SER A 70 -10.67 -9.27 11.15
C SER A 70 -11.59 -10.19 10.36
N ALA A 71 -12.16 -11.21 11.00
CA ALA A 71 -13.12 -12.11 10.35
C ALA A 71 -14.39 -11.39 9.90
N PHE A 72 -14.89 -10.42 10.68
CA PHE A 72 -16.07 -9.63 10.30
C PHE A 72 -15.82 -8.80 9.04
N PHE A 73 -14.69 -8.07 8.97
CA PHE A 73 -14.36 -7.31 7.75
C PHE A 73 -14.16 -8.21 6.53
N LEU A 74 -13.55 -9.39 6.69
CA LEU A 74 -13.38 -10.35 5.59
C LEU A 74 -14.73 -10.88 5.09
N VAL A 75 -15.61 -11.37 5.97
CA VAL A 75 -16.96 -11.83 5.61
C VAL A 75 -17.78 -10.71 4.96
N GLY A 76 -17.68 -9.48 5.49
CA GLY A 76 -18.36 -8.31 4.92
C GLY A 76 -17.89 -7.95 3.50
N SER A 77 -16.63 -8.23 3.17
CA SER A 77 -16.10 -8.06 1.81
C SER A 77 -16.59 -9.15 0.84
N GLU A 78 -16.71 -10.40 1.30
CA GLU A 78 -17.27 -11.51 0.50
C GLU A 78 -18.72 -11.21 0.08
N GLY A 79 -19.54 -10.66 1.00
CA GLY A 79 -20.95 -10.36 0.73
C GLY A 79 -21.19 -9.23 -0.28
N ARG A 80 -20.23 -8.31 -0.48
CA ARG A 80 -20.37 -7.20 -1.44
C ARG A 80 -19.91 -7.54 -2.86
N GLY A 81 -19.09 -8.58 -3.03
CA GLY A 81 -18.60 -9.01 -4.34
C GLY A 81 -19.52 -9.99 -5.10
N GLY A 82 -20.61 -10.45 -4.49
CA GLY A 82 -21.35 -11.63 -4.95
C GLY A 82 -22.48 -11.41 -5.96
N THR A 83 -22.92 -10.17 -6.23
CA THR A 83 -24.15 -9.90 -7.00
C THR A 83 -23.93 -9.21 -8.34
N ILE A 84 -23.26 -9.89 -9.28
CA ILE A 84 -23.35 -9.58 -10.72
C ILE A 84 -23.53 -10.88 -11.54
N GLY A 85 -24.79 -11.23 -11.83
CA GLY A 85 -25.20 -11.97 -13.04
C GLY A 85 -25.37 -13.50 -12.97
N GLY A 86 -26.61 -13.98 -13.19
CA GLY A 86 -26.85 -15.26 -13.90
C GLY A 86 -27.70 -16.34 -13.20
N ASP A 87 -29.03 -16.20 -13.28
CA ASP A 87 -30.09 -17.23 -13.19
C ASP A 87 -29.80 -18.66 -12.65
N HIS A 88 -30.43 -19.00 -11.53
CA HIS A 88 -31.47 -20.06 -11.48
C HIS A 88 -32.26 -20.10 -10.15
N ALA A 89 -33.59 -20.18 -10.27
CA ALA A 89 -34.56 -20.77 -9.31
C ALA A 89 -34.67 -20.23 -7.85
N ALA A 90 -35.59 -19.28 -7.67
CA ALA A 90 -36.56 -19.14 -6.57
C ALA A 90 -36.27 -19.71 -5.16
N ALA A 91 -35.90 -18.81 -4.22
CA ALA A 91 -36.31 -18.91 -2.81
C ALA A 91 -36.38 -17.50 -2.16
N SER A 92 -37.53 -17.21 -1.52
CA SER A 92 -37.88 -16.09 -0.63
C SER A 92 -36.87 -14.96 -0.37
N ALA A 93 -37.12 -13.77 -0.94
CA ALA A 93 -36.54 -12.51 -0.48
C ALA A 93 -37.34 -11.93 0.71
N PRO A 94 -36.70 -11.27 1.70
CA PRO A 94 -37.39 -10.62 2.81
C PRO A 94 -38.11 -9.34 2.36
N THR A 95 -39.36 -9.17 2.79
CA THR A 95 -40.18 -8.00 2.49
C THR A 95 -39.65 -6.75 3.21
N PRO A 96 -39.60 -5.56 2.58
CA PRO A 96 -39.23 -4.33 3.28
C PRO A 96 -40.21 -4.01 4.42
N THR A 97 -39.69 -3.48 5.52
CA THR A 97 -40.47 -3.12 6.70
C THR A 97 -41.50 -2.03 6.38
N PRO A 98 -42.77 -2.17 6.84
CA PRO A 98 -43.81 -1.18 6.57
C PRO A 98 -43.44 0.22 7.10
N VAL A 99 -43.77 1.25 6.32
CA VAL A 99 -43.50 2.67 6.63
C VAL A 99 -44.11 3.09 7.98
N GLU A 100 -45.23 2.49 8.36
CA GLU A 100 -45.90 2.68 9.65
C GLU A 100 -45.00 2.30 10.84
N THR A 101 -44.14 1.29 10.68
CA THR A 101 -43.17 0.88 11.71
C THR A 101 -42.05 1.92 11.88
N LEU A 102 -41.60 2.54 10.78
CA LEU A 102 -40.61 3.62 10.82
C LEU A 102 -41.19 4.90 11.43
N ALA A 103 -42.45 5.23 11.14
CA ALA A 103 -43.14 6.36 11.77
C ALA A 103 -43.28 6.17 13.29
N ALA A 104 -43.70 4.99 13.75
CA ALA A 104 -43.81 4.68 15.18
C ALA A 104 -42.46 4.75 15.93
N VAL A 105 -41.37 4.33 15.30
CA VAL A 105 -40.01 4.44 15.87
C VAL A 105 -39.55 5.89 15.96
N HIS A 106 -39.87 6.73 14.98
CA HIS A 106 -39.55 8.16 15.01
C HIS A 106 -40.34 8.92 16.07
N GLU A 107 -41.63 8.59 16.26
CA GLU A 107 -42.48 9.16 17.31
C GLU A 107 -42.01 8.73 18.72
N ALA A 108 -41.61 7.47 18.89
CA ALA A 108 -41.03 6.97 20.13
C ALA A 108 -39.72 7.72 20.49
N ALA A 109 -38.84 8.00 19.53
CA ALA A 109 -37.58 8.71 19.75
C ALA A 109 -37.79 10.16 20.25
N LEU A 110 -38.82 10.85 19.75
CA LEU A 110 -39.16 12.22 20.18
C LEU A 110 -39.75 12.28 21.60
N SER A 111 -40.38 11.19 22.06
CA SER A 111 -41.02 11.14 23.38
C SER A 111 -40.07 10.86 24.55
N SER A 112 -38.88 10.30 24.30
CA SER A 112 -37.87 9.97 25.33
C SER A 112 -37.03 11.14 25.86
N GLY A 113 -37.32 12.38 25.45
CA GLY A 113 -36.45 13.54 25.67
C GLY A 113 -36.70 14.41 26.92
N MET A 114 -37.46 13.97 27.93
CA MET A 114 -37.82 14.83 29.07
C MET A 114 -37.70 14.18 30.46
N LYS A 115 -36.86 14.82 31.31
CA LYS A 115 -36.86 14.84 32.79
C LYS A 115 -36.50 13.54 33.52
N ASP A 116 -35.97 13.57 34.75
CA ASP A 116 -35.57 14.66 35.65
C ASP A 116 -34.38 14.17 36.53
N GLU A 117 -33.51 15.08 36.98
CA GLU A 117 -32.52 14.77 38.02
C GLU A 117 -33.13 14.95 39.43
N THR A 118 -32.75 14.10 40.40
CA THR A 118 -32.62 14.50 41.81
C THR A 118 -31.81 13.46 42.62
N PRO A 119 -30.97 13.87 43.60
CA PRO A 119 -30.03 12.97 44.30
C PRO A 119 -30.33 12.73 45.80
N THR A 120 -29.77 11.66 46.37
CA THR A 120 -29.53 11.35 47.83
C THR A 120 -28.83 9.97 47.91
N SER A 121 -28.10 9.52 48.96
CA SER A 121 -27.59 10.06 50.24
C SER A 121 -26.44 9.14 50.75
N ASP A 122 -25.59 9.61 51.67
CA ASP A 122 -24.46 8.89 52.29
C ASP A 122 -24.82 7.73 53.24
N GLY A 123 -23.83 6.91 53.67
CA GLY A 123 -23.94 6.17 54.95
C GLY A 123 -23.01 4.97 55.28
N GLN A 124 -21.81 5.26 55.83
CA GLN A 124 -21.08 4.57 56.94
C GLN A 124 -20.57 3.08 56.92
N ASP A 125 -19.24 2.97 57.11
CA ASP A 125 -18.41 2.15 58.05
C ASP A 125 -18.92 0.86 58.75
N VAL A 126 -18.02 -0.12 58.95
CA VAL A 126 -17.36 -0.47 60.27
C VAL A 126 -16.57 -1.82 60.26
N ALA A 127 -15.33 -1.77 60.79
CA ALA A 127 -14.49 -2.80 61.45
C ALA A 127 -13.85 -4.03 60.74
N ASP A 128 -12.52 -4.12 60.93
CA ASP A 128 -11.66 -5.32 61.02
C ASP A 128 -11.60 -5.81 62.49
N PRO A 129 -11.44 -7.13 62.78
CA PRO A 129 -10.14 -7.58 63.34
C PRO A 129 -9.73 -9.06 63.07
N GLY A 130 -8.43 -9.31 62.91
CA GLY A 130 -7.76 -10.42 63.65
C GLY A 130 -6.85 -11.41 62.89
N THR A 131 -5.65 -11.65 63.46
CA THR A 131 -4.57 -12.53 62.95
C THR A 131 -3.85 -13.20 64.17
N PRO A 132 -2.91 -14.16 64.00
CA PRO A 132 -2.99 -15.58 63.65
C PRO A 132 -2.69 -16.54 64.86
N PRO A 133 -2.43 -17.85 64.66
CA PRO A 133 -1.04 -18.42 64.61
C PRO A 133 -0.83 -19.44 63.45
N ALA A 134 0.38 -19.69 62.89
CA ALA A 134 1.55 -20.46 63.40
C ALA A 134 1.21 -21.95 63.76
N THR A 135 1.99 -23.01 63.45
CA THR A 135 3.44 -23.14 63.12
C THR A 135 3.77 -24.51 62.44
N ASP A 136 5.02 -24.64 61.94
CA ASP A 136 5.87 -25.86 61.72
C ASP A 136 5.63 -26.79 60.50
N GLY A 137 6.65 -27.41 59.87
CA GLY A 137 8.11 -27.32 60.05
C GLY A 137 8.95 -28.19 59.09
N GLN A 138 10.17 -27.70 58.77
CA GLN A 138 11.51 -28.37 58.72
C GLN A 138 11.82 -29.63 57.87
N ASP A 139 12.80 -29.51 56.94
CA ASP A 139 14.20 -30.03 57.00
C ASP A 139 14.98 -29.55 55.73
N ALA A 140 16.12 -28.84 55.77
CA ALA A 140 17.50 -29.23 56.12
C ALA A 140 18.07 -30.34 55.21
N GLY A 141 19.19 -30.24 54.48
CA GLY A 141 20.36 -29.35 54.34
C GLY A 141 21.41 -30.12 53.47
N PRO A 142 22.74 -29.82 53.45
CA PRO A 142 23.46 -28.65 53.94
C PRO A 142 24.45 -28.02 52.90
N GLU A 143 25.01 -26.86 53.26
CA GLU A 143 26.23 -26.22 52.72
C GLU A 143 27.52 -26.89 53.32
N PRO A 144 28.81 -26.50 53.04
CA PRO A 144 29.31 -25.13 52.78
C PRO A 144 30.54 -24.94 51.84
N ALA A 145 30.91 -23.69 51.56
CA ALA A 145 32.29 -23.17 51.70
C ALA A 145 32.36 -21.64 51.46
N THR A 146 33.02 -20.91 52.36
CA THR A 146 33.18 -19.43 52.37
C THR A 146 34.63 -18.99 52.14
N ASP A 147 34.84 -17.85 51.49
CA ASP A 147 35.93 -16.85 51.69
C ASP A 147 35.69 -15.69 50.67
N GLY A 148 35.89 -14.39 50.92
CA GLY A 148 36.18 -13.66 52.16
C GLY A 148 36.81 -12.27 51.89
N ILE A 149 36.25 -11.19 52.47
CA ILE A 149 36.87 -9.84 52.72
C ILE A 149 37.11 -8.95 51.47
N GLY A 150 36.88 -7.62 51.43
CA GLY A 150 36.42 -6.60 52.41
C GLY A 150 35.87 -5.33 51.69
N GLU A 151 35.07 -4.46 52.32
CA GLU A 151 35.45 -3.14 52.93
C GLU A 151 36.06 -2.10 51.93
N THR A 152 35.68 -0.80 51.84
CA THR A 152 34.82 0.17 52.60
C THR A 152 34.27 1.24 51.61
N VAL A 153 32.99 1.68 51.64
CA VAL A 153 32.35 2.78 52.43
C VAL A 153 32.88 4.23 52.20
N ALA A 154 32.02 5.06 51.59
CA ALA A 154 31.71 6.50 51.87
C ALA A 154 30.46 6.86 50.99
N GLU A 155 29.31 7.31 51.50
CA GLU A 155 28.96 8.65 52.05
C GLU A 155 29.31 9.82 51.09
N GLU A 156 28.44 10.81 50.80
CA GLU A 156 27.11 11.16 51.34
C GLU A 156 26.26 11.92 50.28
N ALA A 157 24.99 12.23 50.55
CA ALA A 157 24.05 12.97 49.66
C ALA A 157 24.12 14.51 49.92
N PRO A 158 23.11 15.39 49.68
CA PRO A 158 21.84 15.31 48.92
C PRO A 158 21.48 16.59 48.07
N VAL A 159 20.19 16.71 47.68
CA VAL A 159 19.35 17.95 47.54
C VAL A 159 18.94 18.42 46.11
N SER A 160 17.61 18.55 45.94
CA SER A 160 16.78 19.50 45.13
C SER A 160 17.36 20.15 43.86
N ASP A 161 16.63 20.23 42.73
CA ASP A 161 15.36 20.98 42.69
C ASP A 161 14.38 20.54 41.60
N ALA A 162 13.09 20.63 41.91
CA ALA A 162 12.00 20.47 40.96
C ALA A 162 11.47 21.86 40.54
N ALA A 163 11.42 22.13 39.22
CA ALA A 163 10.83 23.34 38.65
C ALA A 163 9.55 22.99 37.86
N PRO A 164 8.56 23.90 37.78
CA PRO A 164 7.15 23.51 37.68
C PRO A 164 6.60 23.37 36.26
N VAL A 165 5.54 22.56 36.15
CA VAL A 165 4.65 22.46 34.99
C VAL A 165 3.74 23.71 34.93
N PRO A 166 3.66 24.43 33.79
CA PRO A 166 2.62 25.41 33.55
C PRO A 166 1.49 24.84 32.66
N GLN A 167 0.27 24.89 33.19
CA GLN A 167 -1.01 24.85 32.45
C GLN A 167 -1.95 25.87 33.12
N PRO A 168 -3.05 26.28 32.46
CA PRO A 168 -3.13 26.81 31.10
C PRO A 168 -3.60 28.27 31.15
N VAL A 169 -3.49 29.01 30.03
CA VAL A 169 -4.13 30.34 29.91
C VAL A 169 -5.30 30.22 28.95
N GLU A 170 -6.52 30.26 29.50
CA GLU A 170 -7.74 30.42 28.70
C GLU A 170 -7.74 31.80 28.04
N ALA A 171 -8.03 31.84 26.74
CA ALA A 171 -8.28 33.05 25.99
C ALA A 171 -9.44 32.80 25.01
N GLU A 172 -10.64 33.23 25.39
CA GLU A 172 -11.73 33.43 24.43
C GLU A 172 -11.33 34.51 23.41
N PRO A 173 -11.79 34.36 22.15
CA PRO A 173 -12.14 35.53 21.36
C PRO A 173 -13.56 35.44 20.79
N GLU A 174 -14.41 36.30 21.34
CA GLU A 174 -15.50 37.07 20.73
C GLU A 174 -16.20 36.53 19.45
N LEU A 175 -17.51 36.30 19.61
CA LEU A 175 -18.47 36.10 18.51
C LEU A 175 -18.64 37.38 17.66
N GLY A 176 -18.20 37.34 16.40
CA GLY A 176 -18.50 38.33 15.37
C GLY A 176 -19.79 38.01 14.58
N PRO A 177 -20.49 39.01 13.99
CA PRO A 177 -21.91 38.88 13.69
C PRO A 177 -22.28 38.18 12.37
N SER A 178 -23.39 37.46 12.46
CA SER A 178 -24.26 36.98 11.37
C SER A 178 -24.48 37.99 10.24
N VAL A 179 -24.43 37.50 8.99
CA VAL A 179 -24.99 38.18 7.82
C VAL A 179 -25.87 37.23 7.00
N SER A 180 -27.01 37.75 6.59
CA SER A 180 -28.20 37.01 6.18
C SER A 180 -28.16 36.36 4.80
N ASN A 181 -28.91 35.25 4.71
CA ASN A 181 -29.66 34.78 3.54
C ASN A 181 -29.95 35.83 2.44
N LEU A 182 -29.61 35.49 1.19
CA LEU A 182 -30.27 36.05 -0.01
C LEU A 182 -30.49 34.96 -1.08
N LEU A 183 -31.74 34.50 -1.15
CA LEU A 183 -32.53 34.14 -2.35
C LEU A 183 -31.89 33.31 -3.48
N ALA A 184 -32.42 32.09 -3.64
CA ALA A 184 -32.62 31.44 -4.94
C ALA A 184 -33.96 31.89 -5.58
N PRO A 185 -34.42 31.33 -6.73
CA PRO A 185 -33.72 30.94 -7.96
C PRO A 185 -34.26 31.72 -9.19
N ALA A 186 -33.67 31.53 -10.38
CA ALA A 186 -34.23 32.04 -11.63
C ALA A 186 -34.60 30.90 -12.60
N THR A 187 -35.88 30.83 -12.97
CA THR A 187 -36.45 29.87 -13.93
C THR A 187 -36.99 30.58 -15.18
N ALA A 188 -36.60 30.11 -16.37
CA ALA A 188 -37.26 30.30 -17.67
C ALA A 188 -36.64 29.23 -18.62
N ALA A 189 -37.33 28.36 -19.38
CA ALA A 189 -38.46 28.52 -20.30
C ALA A 189 -38.16 29.54 -21.43
N ALA A 190 -38.23 29.27 -22.74
CA ALA A 190 -38.52 28.06 -23.54
C ALA A 190 -37.76 28.23 -24.91
N ALA A 191 -37.95 27.51 -26.04
CA ALA A 191 -38.97 26.55 -26.48
C ALA A 191 -38.44 25.65 -27.64
N GLU A 192 -39.27 24.67 -28.04
CA GLU A 192 -39.62 24.22 -29.41
C GLU A 192 -38.63 24.44 -30.59
N ASP A 193 -38.26 23.34 -31.28
CA ASP A 193 -38.64 23.12 -32.68
C ASP A 193 -38.47 21.62 -33.08
N GLU A 194 -39.54 21.00 -33.60
CA GLU A 194 -39.42 19.85 -34.51
C GLU A 194 -39.25 20.39 -35.95
N PRO A 195 -38.67 19.62 -36.87
CA PRO A 195 -39.60 19.09 -37.87
C PRO A 195 -39.34 17.64 -38.31
N ASP A 196 -40.46 16.95 -38.52
CA ASP A 196 -40.61 15.74 -39.33
C ASP A 196 -40.26 15.99 -40.82
N ALA A 197 -39.76 14.97 -41.54
CA ALA A 197 -40.10 14.65 -42.94
C ALA A 197 -39.16 13.61 -43.61
N THR A 198 -39.71 12.42 -43.88
CA THR A 198 -39.61 11.66 -45.14
C THR A 198 -38.23 11.33 -45.78
N GLY A 199 -37.83 10.06 -45.64
CA GLY A 199 -37.64 9.05 -46.72
C GLY A 199 -36.79 9.30 -47.98
N THR A 200 -36.09 8.26 -48.45
CA THR A 200 -36.00 7.81 -49.86
C THR A 200 -35.37 6.40 -49.91
N GLU A 201 -35.74 5.62 -50.92
CA GLU A 201 -35.35 4.22 -51.20
C GLU A 201 -33.89 4.08 -51.69
N GLY A 202 -33.36 2.85 -51.72
CA GLY A 202 -32.05 2.56 -52.32
C GLY A 202 -31.65 1.09 -52.24
N GLU A 203 -31.97 0.31 -53.27
CA GLU A 203 -31.46 -1.06 -53.48
C GLU A 203 -29.93 -1.09 -53.64
N THR A 204 -29.27 -2.20 -53.27
CA THR A 204 -28.45 -2.98 -54.22
C THR A 204 -28.00 -4.32 -53.64
N ASP A 205 -28.03 -5.36 -54.49
CA ASP A 205 -27.48 -6.69 -54.22
C ASP A 205 -25.96 -6.69 -53.98
N THR A 206 -25.45 -7.63 -53.17
CA THR A 206 -24.53 -8.70 -53.64
C THR A 206 -24.16 -9.73 -52.57
N GLU A 207 -24.75 -10.93 -52.68
CA GLU A 207 -24.03 -12.20 -52.51
C GLU A 207 -23.30 -12.55 -53.83
N PRO A 208 -22.48 -13.62 -53.97
CA PRO A 208 -22.10 -14.66 -52.99
C PRO A 208 -20.55 -14.57 -52.73
N THR A 209 -19.77 -15.56 -52.26
CA THR A 209 -19.92 -17.02 -52.12
C THR A 209 -18.95 -17.55 -51.05
N ALA A 210 -19.24 -18.72 -50.46
CA ALA A 210 -18.25 -19.54 -49.75
C ALA A 210 -17.66 -20.62 -50.68
N ASP A 211 -16.38 -20.98 -50.52
CA ASP A 211 -15.83 -22.22 -51.07
C ASP A 211 -14.95 -22.93 -50.03
N SER A 212 -14.99 -24.26 -50.06
CA SER A 212 -14.39 -25.16 -49.06
C SER A 212 -13.28 -26.00 -49.68
N GLY A 213 -12.03 -25.78 -49.26
CA GLY A 213 -10.87 -26.56 -49.68
C GLY A 213 -10.34 -27.50 -48.58
N ALA A 214 -10.70 -28.78 -48.65
CA ALA A 214 -10.12 -29.84 -47.82
C ALA A 214 -9.03 -30.64 -48.57
N SER A 215 -8.31 -31.52 -47.85
CA SER A 215 -7.24 -32.44 -48.35
C SER A 215 -5.89 -31.78 -48.71
N SER A 216 -4.72 -32.42 -48.53
CA SER A 216 -4.41 -33.78 -48.01
C SER A 216 -2.93 -33.93 -47.57
N ARG A 217 -2.61 -35.10 -46.99
CA ARG A 217 -1.31 -35.82 -46.91
C ARG A 217 -0.28 -35.45 -48.02
N THR A 218 1.05 -35.67 -47.88
CA THR A 218 1.70 -36.95 -47.50
C THR A 218 3.22 -36.83 -47.21
N GLU A 219 3.72 -37.64 -46.25
CA GLU A 219 5.00 -38.42 -46.24
C GLU A 219 6.43 -37.85 -46.53
N SER A 220 7.31 -38.06 -45.53
CA SER A 220 8.56 -38.88 -45.58
C SER A 220 9.87 -38.44 -46.28
N GLY A 221 10.76 -37.77 -45.52
CA GLY A 221 12.22 -38.04 -45.40
C GLY A 221 13.15 -38.00 -46.63
N PRO A 222 14.43 -38.47 -46.52
CA PRO A 222 15.35 -38.33 -45.39
C PRO A 222 16.76 -37.80 -45.79
N GLY A 223 17.52 -37.27 -44.82
CA GLY A 223 18.99 -37.38 -44.73
C GLY A 223 19.91 -36.67 -45.73
N SER A 224 20.87 -35.89 -45.21
CA SER A 224 22.26 -35.85 -45.71
C SER A 224 23.21 -35.26 -44.66
N GLU A 225 24.29 -35.97 -44.39
CA GLU A 225 25.41 -35.50 -43.58
C GLU A 225 26.23 -34.48 -44.38
N THR A 226 26.72 -33.41 -43.73
CA THR A 226 27.82 -32.60 -44.28
C THR A 226 28.90 -32.44 -43.22
N VAL A 227 30.01 -33.13 -43.47
CA VAL A 227 31.27 -33.01 -42.72
C VAL A 227 31.91 -31.64 -42.99
N ILE A 228 32.40 -30.97 -41.94
CA ILE A 228 33.33 -29.84 -42.06
C ILE A 228 34.56 -30.14 -41.18
N PRO A 229 35.80 -30.00 -41.69
CA PRO A 229 36.97 -30.59 -41.07
C PRO A 229 37.63 -29.74 -39.99
N THR A 230 38.33 -30.43 -39.10
CA THR A 230 39.33 -29.92 -38.16
C THR A 230 40.51 -29.27 -38.88
N SER A 231 41.03 -28.16 -38.36
CA SER A 231 42.34 -27.59 -38.72
C SER A 231 43.14 -27.29 -37.45
N ASP A 232 44.34 -27.86 -37.37
CA ASP A 232 45.22 -27.81 -36.22
C ASP A 232 46.18 -26.59 -36.19
N ILE A 233 46.48 -26.14 -34.97
CA ILE A 233 47.81 -25.79 -34.45
C ILE A 233 48.77 -24.98 -35.35
N THR A 234 49.07 -23.74 -34.93
CA THR A 234 50.46 -23.33 -34.62
C THR A 234 50.53 -22.02 -33.83
N GLY A 235 51.27 -22.04 -32.71
CA GLY A 235 51.77 -20.82 -32.05
C GLY A 235 53.20 -20.50 -32.51
N PRO A 236 53.74 -19.32 -32.15
CA PRO A 236 54.77 -19.33 -31.11
C PRO A 236 54.74 -18.14 -30.12
N ALA A 237 55.55 -18.24 -29.06
CA ALA A 237 55.71 -17.25 -27.98
C ALA A 237 57.12 -16.54 -28.09
N PRO A 238 57.75 -15.97 -27.03
CA PRO A 238 57.55 -14.57 -26.60
C PRO A 238 58.85 -13.75 -26.33
N ARG A 239 58.69 -12.42 -26.08
CA ARG A 239 59.65 -11.47 -25.40
C ARG A 239 60.97 -11.14 -26.14
N PRO A 240 61.83 -10.15 -25.71
CA PRO A 240 61.88 -9.25 -24.51
C PRO A 240 61.59 -7.76 -24.84
N ALA A 241 61.33 -6.77 -23.97
CA ALA A 241 61.71 -6.37 -22.59
C ALA A 241 62.85 -5.28 -22.49
N SER A 242 62.44 -4.05 -22.10
CA SER A 242 63.22 -2.99 -21.38
C SER A 242 64.33 -2.22 -22.13
N PRO A 243 64.82 -1.05 -21.62
CA PRO A 243 64.20 0.02 -20.80
C PRO A 243 64.38 1.45 -21.42
N HIS A 244 63.99 2.54 -20.74
CA HIS A 244 64.79 3.78 -20.51
C HIS A 244 63.95 5.02 -20.09
N THR A 245 64.34 5.61 -18.95
CA THR A 245 64.23 7.03 -18.51
C THR A 245 65.67 7.45 -18.10
N PRO A 246 66.06 8.74 -17.91
CA PRO A 246 65.30 9.98 -17.56
C PRO A 246 65.52 11.11 -18.62
N ALA A 247 65.30 12.43 -18.46
CA ALA A 247 65.12 13.31 -17.28
C ALA A 247 64.41 14.65 -17.61
N THR A 248 63.88 15.27 -16.54
CA THR A 248 63.77 16.72 -16.23
C THR A 248 63.75 17.80 -17.34
N ALA A 249 62.62 18.50 -17.48
CA ALA A 249 62.56 19.97 -17.67
C ALA A 249 61.17 20.55 -17.35
N MET A 250 61.13 21.55 -16.47
CA MET A 250 60.10 22.60 -16.37
C MET A 250 60.82 23.95 -16.61
N PRO A 251 60.14 25.12 -16.70
CA PRO A 251 58.69 25.39 -16.71
C PRO A 251 58.22 26.21 -17.94
N ASP A 252 56.91 26.34 -18.14
CA ASP A 252 56.33 27.64 -18.50
C ASP A 252 54.88 27.79 -18.01
N THR A 253 54.44 29.03 -17.91
CA THR A 253 53.24 29.51 -17.21
C THR A 253 52.03 29.70 -18.14
N GLY A 254 50.85 29.26 -17.70
CA GLY A 254 49.56 29.45 -18.38
C GLY A 254 48.41 29.41 -17.37
N PRO A 255 47.30 30.14 -17.60
CA PRO A 255 46.47 30.63 -16.50
C PRO A 255 45.55 29.58 -15.85
N SER A 256 45.49 29.67 -14.52
CA SER A 256 44.55 28.92 -13.68
C SER A 256 43.11 29.32 -13.97
N VAL A 257 42.28 28.37 -14.40
CA VAL A 257 40.82 28.52 -14.39
C VAL A 257 40.33 28.09 -13.01
N SER A 258 39.97 29.06 -12.19
CA SER A 258 39.43 28.82 -10.85
C SER A 258 38.15 27.96 -10.92
N PRO A 259 38.04 26.85 -10.17
CA PRO A 259 36.75 26.23 -9.96
C PRO A 259 35.88 27.18 -9.12
N SER A 260 34.69 27.51 -9.61
CA SER A 260 33.72 28.30 -8.84
C SER A 260 33.41 27.58 -7.52
N PRO A 261 33.33 28.29 -6.39
CA PRO A 261 32.91 27.68 -5.13
C PRO A 261 31.46 27.19 -5.28
N PHE A 262 31.21 25.96 -4.86
CA PHE A 262 29.86 25.47 -4.65
C PHE A 262 29.15 26.39 -3.64
N SER A 263 28.09 27.07 -4.06
CA SER A 263 27.19 27.74 -3.13
C SER A 263 26.54 26.67 -2.24
N PRO A 264 26.69 26.72 -0.91
CA PRO A 264 25.84 25.93 -0.03
C PRO A 264 24.43 26.51 -0.15
N MET A 265 23.53 25.82 -0.85
CA MET A 265 22.13 26.22 -0.86
C MET A 265 21.57 26.08 0.55
N THR A 266 21.15 27.21 1.10
CA THR A 266 20.43 27.29 2.36
C THR A 266 19.21 26.39 2.31
N GLN A 267 19.04 25.60 3.37
CA GLN A 267 17.84 24.83 3.64
C GLN A 267 16.67 25.81 3.77
N ASP A 268 15.75 25.78 2.80
CA ASP A 268 14.65 26.73 2.69
C ASP A 268 13.43 26.18 3.43
N ASP A 269 13.39 26.39 4.76
CA ASP A 269 12.33 25.94 5.67
C ASP A 269 11.00 26.75 5.51
N SER A 270 10.79 27.36 4.34
CA SER A 270 9.58 28.13 3.99
C SER A 270 8.38 27.21 3.66
N THR A 271 7.83 26.58 4.69
CA THR A 271 6.50 25.96 4.59
C THR A 271 5.42 27.04 4.39
N ASN A 272 4.49 26.79 3.45
CA ASN A 272 3.28 27.59 3.17
C ASN A 272 3.40 28.87 2.33
N ALA A 273 4.48 29.06 1.55
CA ALA A 273 4.38 29.92 0.37
C ALA A 273 3.39 29.32 -0.66
N HIS A 274 2.34 30.04 -1.06
CA HIS A 274 1.49 29.63 -2.18
C HIS A 274 2.28 29.76 -3.50
N TRP A 275 2.75 28.63 -4.04
CA TRP A 275 3.56 28.52 -5.25
C TRP A 275 2.79 28.90 -6.53
N LYS A 276 2.50 30.20 -6.70
CA LYS A 276 1.88 30.77 -7.90
C LYS A 276 2.92 30.90 -9.02
N GLY A 277 3.01 29.87 -9.86
CA GLY A 277 3.64 29.95 -11.18
C GLY A 277 4.82 29.01 -11.41
N ASP A 278 5.22 28.22 -10.43
CA ASP A 278 6.32 27.27 -10.60
C ASP A 278 5.92 25.98 -11.33
N ARG A 279 6.91 25.39 -12.00
CA ARG A 279 6.71 24.30 -12.96
C ARG A 279 6.42 23.00 -12.22
N MET A 280 5.16 22.56 -12.26
CA MET A 280 4.72 21.39 -11.51
C MET A 280 5.23 20.10 -12.15
N LEU A 281 5.90 19.28 -11.34
CA LEU A 281 6.36 17.94 -11.72
C LEU A 281 5.24 16.90 -11.54
N GLY A 282 5.44 15.71 -12.09
CA GLY A 282 4.61 14.55 -11.89
C GLY A 282 5.00 13.73 -10.65
N THR A 283 4.12 12.81 -10.28
CA THR A 283 4.25 11.95 -9.09
C THR A 283 4.07 10.49 -9.50
N ILE A 284 4.92 9.61 -8.98
CA ILE A 284 4.80 8.17 -9.18
C ILE A 284 4.35 7.52 -7.86
N PHE A 285 3.36 6.64 -7.91
CA PHE A 285 2.97 5.75 -6.82
C PHE A 285 3.31 4.31 -7.18
N VAL A 286 3.90 3.56 -6.26
CA VAL A 286 4.07 2.11 -6.34
C VAL A 286 3.27 1.48 -5.22
N LEU A 287 2.13 0.88 -5.56
CA LEU A 287 1.16 0.40 -4.58
C LEU A 287 0.38 -0.85 -5.03
N ASN A 288 -0.07 -1.63 -4.05
CA ASN A 288 -0.90 -2.85 -4.14
C ASN A 288 -1.02 -3.34 -2.69
N ASP A 289 -2.20 -3.64 -2.14
CA ASP A 289 -2.30 -4.06 -0.74
C ASP A 289 -1.59 -5.39 -0.46
N ARG A 290 -1.44 -6.27 -1.46
CA ARG A 290 -0.73 -7.55 -1.33
C ARG A 290 0.76 -7.35 -0.99
N GLY A 291 1.19 -7.85 0.17
CA GLY A 291 2.61 -7.96 0.54
C GLY A 291 3.36 -8.95 -0.34
N GLY A 292 4.65 -8.71 -0.59
CA GLY A 292 5.53 -9.64 -1.33
C GLY A 292 5.54 -9.53 -2.85
N VAL A 293 4.67 -8.71 -3.46
CA VAL A 293 4.52 -8.59 -4.93
C VAL A 293 5.66 -7.83 -5.65
N GLY A 294 6.64 -7.31 -4.91
CA GLY A 294 7.80 -6.61 -5.47
C GLY A 294 7.71 -5.08 -5.53
N LYS A 295 6.80 -4.42 -4.78
CA LYS A 295 6.69 -2.95 -4.66
C LYS A 295 8.03 -2.26 -4.42
N THR A 296 8.66 -2.55 -3.28
CA THR A 296 9.99 -2.06 -2.91
C THR A 296 11.06 -2.34 -3.97
N LEU A 297 11.00 -3.48 -4.68
CA LEU A 297 11.96 -3.80 -5.76
C LEU A 297 11.74 -2.94 -7.01
N LEU A 298 10.49 -2.72 -7.40
CA LEU A 298 10.12 -1.81 -8.50
C LEU A 298 10.53 -0.37 -8.16
N SER A 299 10.25 0.10 -6.95
CA SER A 299 10.69 1.39 -6.44
C SER A 299 12.20 1.52 -6.45
N HIS A 300 12.93 0.46 -6.08
CA HIS A 300 14.40 0.41 -6.17
C HIS A 300 14.91 0.50 -7.62
N HIS A 301 14.25 -0.14 -8.59
CA HIS A 301 14.57 0.02 -10.02
C HIS A 301 14.29 1.44 -10.53
N LEU A 302 13.21 2.07 -10.10
CA LEU A 302 12.89 3.48 -10.43
C LEU A 302 13.97 4.42 -9.88
N MET A 303 14.36 4.26 -8.61
CA MET A 303 15.46 5.03 -8.00
C MET A 303 16.77 4.84 -8.76
N ALA A 304 17.20 3.60 -9.00
CA ALA A 304 18.45 3.32 -9.71
C ALA A 304 18.43 3.85 -11.15
N THR A 305 17.28 3.78 -11.84
CA THR A 305 17.11 4.37 -13.18
C THR A 305 17.25 5.90 -13.12
N ALA A 306 16.55 6.55 -12.20
CA ALA A 306 16.63 8.00 -12.01
C ALA A 306 18.06 8.46 -11.74
N MET A 307 18.78 7.78 -10.84
CA MET A 307 20.19 8.09 -10.52
C MET A 307 21.11 7.92 -11.73
N LEU A 308 20.96 6.84 -12.50
CA LEU A 308 21.75 6.59 -13.72
C LEU A 308 21.43 7.56 -14.86
N GLU A 309 20.26 8.21 -14.82
CA GLU A 309 19.81 9.23 -15.80
C GLU A 309 19.99 10.68 -15.28
N GLY A 310 20.60 10.85 -14.09
CA GLY A 310 20.86 12.16 -13.49
C GLY A 310 19.63 12.88 -12.93
N LEU A 311 18.52 12.16 -12.75
CA LEU A 311 17.25 12.68 -12.24
C LEU A 311 17.21 12.61 -10.71
N GLN A 312 16.84 13.71 -10.05
CA GLN A 312 16.72 13.79 -8.60
C GLN A 312 15.34 13.33 -8.13
N LEU A 313 15.15 12.01 -8.03
CA LEU A 313 13.92 11.41 -7.49
C LEU A 313 14.00 11.30 -5.97
N LYS A 314 13.18 12.08 -5.26
CA LYS A 314 12.93 11.87 -3.83
C LYS A 314 11.87 10.79 -3.63
N VAL A 315 12.05 9.96 -2.61
CA VAL A 315 11.12 8.86 -2.29
C VAL A 315 10.50 9.10 -0.91
N VAL A 316 9.23 8.77 -0.77
CA VAL A 316 8.55 8.64 0.52
C VAL A 316 8.13 7.17 0.68
N GLU A 317 8.71 6.50 1.68
CA GLU A 317 8.47 5.09 1.98
C GLU A 317 7.44 4.99 3.12
N TYR A 318 6.21 4.55 2.81
CA TYR A 318 5.19 4.24 3.80
C TYR A 318 5.23 2.74 4.11
N GLU A 319 5.89 2.33 5.20
CA GLU A 319 6.04 0.92 5.58
C GLU A 319 6.24 0.80 7.10
N VAL A 320 5.93 -0.36 7.68
CA VAL A 320 6.10 -0.60 9.13
C VAL A 320 7.58 -0.60 9.53
N ASN A 321 8.44 -1.10 8.64
CA ASN A 321 9.88 -1.19 8.80
C ASN A 321 10.58 -0.62 7.56
N GLU A 322 11.48 0.33 7.74
CA GLU A 322 12.37 0.85 6.69
C GLU A 322 13.06 -0.25 5.87
N ARG A 323 13.04 -0.11 4.55
CA ARG A 323 13.77 -0.95 3.58
C ARG A 323 14.56 -0.10 2.60
N LEU A 324 13.91 0.86 1.94
CA LEU A 324 14.57 1.81 1.04
C LEU A 324 15.37 2.84 1.84
N ALA A 325 14.80 3.38 2.93
CA ALA A 325 15.49 4.33 3.79
C ALA A 325 16.77 3.76 4.41
N ARG A 326 16.77 2.47 4.77
CA ARG A 326 17.98 1.76 5.24
C ARG A 326 19.09 1.67 4.19
N LEU A 327 18.72 1.56 2.91
CA LEU A 327 19.68 1.42 1.81
C LEU A 327 20.22 2.76 1.30
N PHE A 328 19.36 3.79 1.23
CA PHE A 328 19.67 5.07 0.58
C PHE A 328 19.88 6.24 1.55
N GLY A 329 19.45 6.12 2.80
CA GLY A 329 19.52 7.18 3.80
C GLY A 329 18.38 8.21 3.70
N PRO A 330 18.20 9.02 4.75
CA PRO A 330 17.09 9.97 4.87
C PRO A 330 17.12 11.10 3.83
N ASP A 331 18.30 11.42 3.27
CA ASP A 331 18.46 12.47 2.26
C ASP A 331 17.73 12.15 0.94
N MET A 332 17.55 10.85 0.64
CA MET A 332 16.90 10.35 -0.57
C MET A 332 15.53 9.73 -0.31
N VAL A 333 15.33 9.12 0.86
CA VAL A 333 14.11 8.38 1.20
C VAL A 333 13.59 8.83 2.57
N GLU A 334 12.45 9.51 2.57
CA GLU A 334 11.70 9.86 3.76
C GLU A 334 10.88 8.64 4.23
N HIS A 335 11.24 8.03 5.37
CA HIS A 335 10.46 6.92 5.93
C HIS A 335 9.29 7.45 6.78
N ARG A 336 8.06 7.27 6.28
CA ARG A 336 6.83 7.52 7.04
C ARG A 336 6.34 6.23 7.66
N ARG A 337 6.80 6.00 8.90
CA ARG A 337 6.52 4.77 9.64
C ARG A 337 5.02 4.62 9.94
N ILE A 338 4.42 3.57 9.39
CA ILE A 338 3.10 3.10 9.80
C ILE A 338 3.25 2.32 11.12
N THR A 339 2.80 2.91 12.22
CA THR A 339 2.86 2.28 13.56
C THR A 339 1.58 1.49 13.87
N GLN A 340 1.65 0.62 14.87
CA GLN A 340 0.44 -0.01 15.42
C GLN A 340 -0.46 1.03 16.11
N ASP A 341 0.12 2.07 16.69
CA ASP A 341 -0.63 3.19 17.26
C ASP A 341 -1.35 4.01 16.20
N PHE A 342 -0.77 4.20 15.00
CA PHE A 342 -1.50 4.74 13.85
C PHE A 342 -2.71 3.86 13.49
N MET A 343 -2.55 2.53 13.46
CA MET A 343 -3.68 1.61 13.24
C MET A 343 -4.75 1.66 14.36
N ASN A 344 -4.39 2.07 15.58
CA ASN A 344 -5.32 2.33 16.68
C ASN A 344 -5.97 3.72 16.56
N LEU A 345 -5.23 4.73 16.10
CA LEU A 345 -5.70 6.09 15.83
C LEU A 345 -6.80 6.10 14.76
N MET A 346 -6.81 5.12 13.85
CA MET A 346 -7.94 4.89 12.92
C MET A 346 -9.28 4.52 13.61
N GLY A 347 -9.30 4.39 14.94
CA GLY A 347 -10.54 4.30 15.74
C GLY A 347 -11.18 5.66 16.04
N SER A 348 -10.41 6.74 16.04
CA SER A 348 -10.86 8.13 16.09
C SER A 348 -10.88 8.69 14.66
N GLY A 349 -12.06 9.13 14.18
CA GLY A 349 -12.24 9.48 12.77
C GLY A 349 -11.26 10.52 12.23
N ASP A 350 -10.96 11.55 13.01
CA ASP A 350 -10.26 12.74 12.52
C ASP A 350 -8.74 12.52 12.32
N GLY A 351 -8.07 11.91 13.30
CA GLY A 351 -6.62 11.68 13.27
C GLY A 351 -6.13 10.74 12.15
N PHE A 352 -7.04 9.99 11.53
CA PHE A 352 -6.75 9.24 10.30
C PHE A 352 -6.54 10.18 9.10
N TYR A 353 -7.40 11.18 8.95
CA TYR A 353 -7.34 12.12 7.83
C TYR A 353 -6.18 13.10 8.00
N GLU A 354 -5.94 13.62 9.21
CA GLU A 354 -4.81 14.53 9.50
C GLU A 354 -3.45 13.98 9.05
N PHE A 355 -3.20 12.68 9.27
CA PHE A 355 -1.96 12.02 8.83
C PHE A 355 -1.80 12.03 7.30
N TRP A 356 -2.89 11.75 6.58
CA TRP A 356 -2.87 11.69 5.13
C TRP A 356 -2.96 13.07 4.47
N ASP A 357 -3.56 14.07 5.12
CA ASP A 357 -3.63 15.45 4.62
C ASP A 357 -2.23 16.05 4.41
N LEU A 358 -1.21 15.55 5.12
CA LEU A 358 0.21 15.87 4.88
C LEU A 358 0.66 15.56 3.44
N ILE A 359 0.06 14.57 2.76
CA ILE A 359 0.42 14.22 1.38
C ILE A 359 -0.11 15.24 0.37
N GLY A 360 -1.27 15.86 0.61
CA GLY A 360 -1.98 16.72 -0.35
C GLY A 360 -1.10 17.86 -0.91
N PRO A 361 -0.52 18.72 -0.05
CA PRO A 361 0.42 19.78 -0.47
C PRO A 361 1.68 19.25 -1.17
N GLU A 362 2.04 17.98 -0.98
CA GLU A 362 3.21 17.35 -1.61
C GLU A 362 2.90 16.83 -3.01
N LEU A 363 1.67 16.33 -3.23
CA LEU A 363 1.16 15.95 -4.55
C LEU A 363 1.05 17.16 -5.49
N GLN A 364 0.76 18.34 -4.96
CA GLN A 364 0.81 19.59 -5.75
C GLN A 364 2.23 19.83 -6.30
N ARG A 365 3.27 19.76 -5.45
CA ARG A 365 4.68 19.96 -5.86
C ARG A 365 5.17 18.92 -6.87
N GLY A 366 4.83 17.65 -6.64
CA GLY A 366 5.31 16.53 -7.44
C GLY A 366 6.81 16.25 -7.27
N GLY A 367 7.42 15.56 -8.24
CA GLY A 367 8.85 15.21 -8.24
C GLY A 367 9.20 14.07 -7.27
N ARG A 368 8.20 13.25 -6.91
CA ARG A 368 8.32 12.24 -5.85
C ARG A 368 7.84 10.87 -6.31
N LEU A 369 8.46 9.84 -5.73
CA LEU A 369 7.99 8.46 -5.74
C LEU A 369 7.43 8.10 -4.36
N TYR A 370 6.27 7.48 -4.32
CA TYR A 370 5.65 6.92 -3.12
C TYR A 370 5.73 5.39 -3.16
N ASP A 371 6.56 4.77 -2.30
CA ASP A 371 6.59 3.31 -2.09
C ASP A 371 5.66 2.97 -0.93
N PHE A 372 4.52 2.34 -1.22
CA PHE A 372 3.60 1.88 -0.18
C PHE A 372 3.90 0.44 0.20
N GLY A 373 3.84 0.12 1.48
CA GLY A 373 3.95 -1.24 2.03
C GLY A 373 2.68 -2.08 1.83
N GLY A 374 2.58 -3.22 2.53
CA GLY A 374 1.38 -4.07 2.49
C GLY A 374 0.20 -3.42 3.21
N ASN A 375 -1.00 -3.55 2.63
CA ASN A 375 -2.29 -3.06 3.17
C ASN A 375 -2.42 -1.53 3.39
N ILE A 376 -1.49 -0.73 2.86
CA ILE A 376 -1.47 0.74 3.06
C ILE A 376 -2.26 1.49 1.97
N SER A 377 -2.30 0.95 0.75
CA SER A 377 -3.02 1.55 -0.39
C SER A 377 -4.50 1.76 -0.09
N GLN A 378 -5.16 0.79 0.56
CA GLN A 378 -6.57 0.91 0.92
C GLN A 378 -6.85 2.20 1.71
N TRP A 379 -5.98 2.57 2.66
CA TRP A 379 -6.14 3.76 3.50
C TRP A 379 -5.95 5.05 2.70
N PHE A 380 -4.92 5.11 1.87
CA PHE A 380 -4.71 6.24 0.95
C PHE A 380 -5.91 6.45 0.03
N PHE A 381 -6.48 5.39 -0.55
CA PHE A 381 -7.67 5.52 -1.39
C PHE A 381 -8.89 5.98 -0.60
N ASN A 382 -9.11 5.47 0.62
CA ASN A 382 -10.21 5.91 1.48
C ASN A 382 -10.10 7.41 1.83
N TRP A 383 -8.89 7.90 2.11
CA TRP A 383 -8.62 9.34 2.28
C TRP A 383 -8.89 10.10 0.98
N ALA A 384 -8.35 9.65 -0.16
CA ALA A 384 -8.51 10.31 -1.45
C ALA A 384 -9.98 10.42 -1.89
N GLU A 385 -10.80 9.41 -1.59
CA GLU A 385 -12.24 9.35 -1.89
C GLU A 385 -13.08 10.37 -1.09
N VAL A 386 -12.58 10.91 0.03
CA VAL A 386 -13.36 11.82 0.91
C VAL A 386 -12.70 13.18 1.17
N SER A 387 -11.37 13.29 1.10
CA SER A 387 -10.61 14.52 1.39
C SER A 387 -10.39 15.43 0.17
N GLY A 388 -11.20 15.26 -0.89
CA GLY A 388 -11.10 16.07 -2.11
C GLY A 388 -9.75 15.93 -2.82
N PHE A 389 -9.36 14.70 -3.17
CA PHE A 389 -8.07 14.44 -3.84
C PHE A 389 -7.86 15.29 -5.10
N ASP A 390 -8.93 15.50 -5.86
CA ASP A 390 -9.02 16.35 -7.04
C ASP A 390 -8.60 17.81 -6.79
N TYR A 391 -8.79 18.34 -5.58
CA TYR A 391 -8.28 19.66 -5.18
C TYR A 391 -6.75 19.76 -5.31
N TYR A 392 -6.03 18.68 -5.04
CA TYR A 392 -4.57 18.64 -5.05
C TYR A 392 -3.99 18.27 -6.43
N VAL A 393 -4.67 17.43 -7.20
CA VAL A 393 -4.10 16.82 -8.43
C VAL A 393 -4.94 16.99 -9.69
N GLY A 394 -6.14 17.57 -9.61
CA GLY A 394 -7.12 17.59 -10.69
C GLY A 394 -7.60 16.18 -11.02
N ASP A 395 -7.83 15.91 -12.31
CA ASP A 395 -8.20 14.57 -12.81
C ASP A 395 -7.01 13.58 -12.78
N GLY A 396 -5.84 14.01 -12.31
CA GLY A 396 -4.67 13.18 -12.10
C GLY A 396 -3.69 13.11 -13.28
N GLU A 397 -3.74 14.03 -14.24
CA GLU A 397 -2.88 14.01 -15.46
C GLU A 397 -1.37 13.90 -15.16
N ARG A 398 -0.94 14.37 -13.99
CA ARG A 398 0.46 14.35 -13.52
C ARG A 398 0.83 13.11 -12.71
N LEU A 399 -0.11 12.18 -12.51
CA LEU A 399 0.08 11.00 -11.66
C LEU A 399 0.35 9.75 -12.50
N THR A 400 1.31 8.94 -12.06
CA THR A 400 1.53 7.58 -12.58
C THR A 400 1.36 6.59 -11.44
N PHE A 401 0.42 5.66 -11.56
CA PHE A 401 0.21 4.58 -10.60
C PHE A 401 0.75 3.27 -11.18
N MET A 402 1.82 2.76 -10.57
CA MET A 402 2.41 1.48 -10.89
C MET A 402 1.95 0.41 -9.90
N VAL A 403 1.24 -0.59 -10.41
CA VAL A 403 0.64 -1.67 -9.61
C VAL A 403 1.34 -2.99 -9.93
N PRO A 404 2.36 -3.39 -9.14
CA PRO A 404 3.00 -4.67 -9.32
C PRO A 404 2.12 -5.83 -8.85
N VAL A 405 2.07 -6.87 -9.68
CA VAL A 405 1.36 -8.12 -9.42
C VAL A 405 2.27 -9.32 -9.70
N THR A 406 2.02 -10.44 -9.02
CA THR A 406 2.58 -11.76 -9.36
C THR A 406 1.47 -12.68 -9.84
N VAL A 407 1.81 -13.87 -10.33
CA VAL A 407 0.85 -14.90 -10.76
C VAL A 407 0.00 -15.51 -9.63
N ASP A 408 0.18 -15.07 -8.37
CA ASP A 408 -0.67 -15.44 -7.22
C ASP A 408 -2.07 -14.86 -7.38
N LEU A 409 -3.13 -15.68 -7.28
CA LEU A 409 -4.51 -15.25 -7.53
C LEU A 409 -4.92 -14.05 -6.65
N ALA A 410 -4.49 -14.03 -5.38
CA ALA A 410 -4.73 -12.89 -4.49
C ALA A 410 -3.99 -11.63 -4.97
N SER A 411 -2.75 -11.76 -5.43
CA SER A 411 -2.00 -10.65 -6.03
C SER A 411 -2.66 -10.09 -7.28
N LEU A 412 -3.19 -10.95 -8.16
CA LEU A 412 -3.89 -10.55 -9.38
C LEU A 412 -5.17 -9.80 -9.01
N SER A 413 -6.03 -10.39 -8.18
CA SER A 413 -7.30 -9.80 -7.75
C SER A 413 -7.12 -8.43 -7.10
N THR A 414 -6.26 -8.31 -6.08
CA THR A 414 -5.99 -7.03 -5.41
C THR A 414 -5.39 -6.00 -6.38
N GLY A 415 -4.53 -6.42 -7.30
CA GLY A 415 -3.96 -5.54 -8.32
C GLY A 415 -4.99 -4.96 -9.28
N MET A 416 -5.93 -5.77 -9.77
CA MET A 416 -6.99 -5.30 -10.67
C MET A 416 -7.95 -4.33 -9.95
N THR A 417 -8.40 -4.66 -8.74
CA THR A 417 -9.24 -3.75 -7.91
C THR A 417 -8.50 -2.44 -7.59
N THR A 418 -7.19 -2.49 -7.39
CA THR A 418 -6.36 -1.28 -7.21
C THR A 418 -6.40 -0.38 -8.46
N LEU A 419 -6.24 -0.95 -9.66
CA LEU A 419 -6.30 -0.21 -10.93
C LEU A 419 -7.68 0.38 -11.23
N GLU A 420 -8.74 -0.25 -10.73
CA GLU A 420 -10.12 0.25 -10.84
C GLU A 420 -10.35 1.44 -9.90
N ARG A 421 -9.92 1.36 -8.63
CA ARG A 421 -9.99 2.50 -7.70
C ARG A 421 -9.18 3.71 -8.19
N VAL A 422 -8.00 3.50 -8.77
CA VAL A 422 -7.23 4.59 -9.39
C VAL A 422 -8.04 5.29 -10.49
N ALA A 423 -8.76 4.56 -11.33
CA ALA A 423 -9.59 5.15 -12.38
C ALA A 423 -10.77 5.97 -11.81
N THR A 424 -11.26 5.62 -10.63
CA THR A 424 -12.30 6.41 -9.92
C THR A 424 -11.74 7.71 -9.35
N ILE A 425 -10.62 7.67 -8.62
CA ILE A 425 -10.07 8.86 -7.94
C ILE A 425 -9.22 9.77 -8.84
N ALA A 426 -8.71 9.25 -9.95
CA ALA A 426 -7.75 9.93 -10.81
C ALA A 426 -7.94 9.47 -12.29
N PRO A 427 -9.07 9.84 -12.93
CA PRO A 427 -9.50 9.25 -14.21
C PRO A 427 -8.53 9.49 -15.38
N LYS A 428 -7.66 10.51 -15.32
CA LYS A 428 -6.62 10.78 -16.32
C LYS A 428 -5.21 10.37 -15.88
N ALA A 429 -5.05 9.75 -14.70
CA ALA A 429 -3.77 9.26 -14.26
C ALA A 429 -3.28 8.09 -15.13
N LYS A 430 -1.96 8.04 -15.35
CA LYS A 430 -1.33 6.94 -16.08
C LYS A 430 -1.33 5.70 -15.19
N ARG A 431 -2.12 4.70 -15.57
CA ARG A 431 -2.18 3.40 -14.90
C ARG A 431 -1.22 2.42 -15.55
N VAL A 432 -0.39 1.77 -14.73
CA VAL A 432 0.65 0.84 -15.18
C VAL A 432 0.57 -0.45 -14.38
N LEU A 433 0.22 -1.55 -15.03
CA LEU A 433 0.29 -2.89 -14.47
C LEU A 433 1.71 -3.44 -14.63
N VAL A 434 2.34 -3.87 -13.54
CA VAL A 434 3.71 -4.41 -13.54
C VAL A 434 3.66 -5.91 -13.28
N GLU A 435 3.80 -6.71 -14.34
CA GLU A 435 3.79 -8.18 -14.28
C GLU A 435 5.13 -8.70 -13.75
N ASN A 436 5.24 -8.88 -12.43
CA ASN A 436 6.43 -9.38 -11.75
C ASN A 436 6.50 -10.92 -11.82
N GLY A 437 7.36 -11.41 -12.72
CA GLY A 437 7.53 -12.84 -13.00
C GLY A 437 8.24 -13.65 -11.89
N PHE A 438 8.52 -13.07 -10.71
CA PHE A 438 9.23 -13.76 -9.63
C PHE A 438 8.57 -15.05 -9.15
N SER A 439 7.23 -15.14 -9.19
CA SER A 439 6.48 -16.33 -8.79
C SER A 439 6.13 -17.28 -9.96
N GLY A 440 6.54 -16.97 -11.19
CA GLY A 440 6.23 -17.73 -12.39
C GLY A 440 5.93 -16.84 -13.61
N PRO A 441 5.93 -17.42 -14.83
CA PRO A 441 5.64 -16.69 -16.06
C PRO A 441 4.15 -16.38 -16.19
N PHE A 442 3.80 -15.21 -16.72
CA PHE A 442 2.40 -14.80 -16.94
C PHE A 442 1.75 -15.48 -18.14
N SER A 443 2.51 -16.14 -19.03
CA SER A 443 1.97 -16.89 -20.17
C SER A 443 1.06 -18.05 -19.75
N GLN A 444 1.23 -18.60 -18.55
CA GLN A 444 0.33 -19.62 -17.99
C GLN A 444 -1.09 -19.07 -17.68
N LEU A 445 -1.31 -17.76 -17.80
CA LEU A 445 -2.57 -17.09 -17.51
C LEU A 445 -3.29 -16.58 -18.77
N GLU A 446 -2.80 -16.86 -19.98
CA GLU A 446 -3.33 -16.30 -21.24
C GLU A 446 -4.84 -16.56 -21.45
N ASP A 447 -5.36 -17.73 -21.06
CA ASP A 447 -6.78 -18.07 -21.15
C ASP A 447 -7.65 -17.60 -19.96
N SER A 448 -7.02 -17.02 -18.93
CA SER A 448 -7.66 -16.70 -17.65
C SER A 448 -8.55 -15.45 -17.69
N GLN A 449 -9.44 -15.31 -16.70
CA GLN A 449 -10.23 -14.08 -16.50
C GLN A 449 -9.33 -12.85 -16.27
N TYR A 450 -8.16 -13.03 -15.65
CA TYR A 450 -7.17 -11.97 -15.49
C TYR A 450 -6.65 -11.47 -16.85
N ALA A 451 -6.28 -12.37 -17.77
CA ALA A 451 -5.81 -11.97 -19.09
C ALA A 451 -6.90 -11.26 -19.91
N ARG A 452 -8.15 -11.71 -19.81
CA ARG A 452 -9.31 -11.05 -20.45
C ARG A 452 -9.54 -9.63 -19.90
N ARG A 453 -9.61 -9.45 -18.58
CA ARG A 453 -9.77 -8.12 -17.97
C ARG A 453 -8.56 -7.21 -18.21
N LYS A 454 -7.34 -7.77 -18.22
CA LYS A 454 -6.11 -7.04 -18.60
C LYS A 454 -6.22 -6.53 -20.04
N ALA A 455 -6.59 -7.39 -21.00
CA ALA A 455 -6.76 -6.99 -22.40
C ALA A 455 -7.82 -5.89 -22.55
N GLU A 456 -8.96 -6.02 -21.88
CA GLU A 456 -10.00 -4.99 -21.88
C GLU A 456 -9.49 -3.64 -21.34
N MET A 457 -8.81 -3.63 -20.18
CA MET A 457 -8.24 -2.41 -19.61
C MET A 457 -7.20 -1.75 -20.52
N VAL A 458 -6.38 -2.55 -21.22
CA VAL A 458 -5.38 -2.06 -22.19
C VAL A 458 -6.06 -1.40 -23.39
N GLU A 459 -7.02 -2.09 -24.00
CA GLU A 459 -7.67 -1.64 -25.24
C GLU A 459 -8.65 -0.48 -25.01
N ARG A 460 -9.48 -0.55 -23.97
CA ARG A 460 -10.60 0.38 -23.74
C ARG A 460 -10.27 1.51 -22.77
N GLU A 461 -9.36 1.27 -21.82
CA GLU A 461 -9.10 2.19 -20.72
C GLU A 461 -7.66 2.74 -20.67
N GLY A 462 -6.82 2.41 -21.65
CA GLY A 462 -5.45 2.93 -21.79
C GLY A 462 -4.46 2.41 -20.74
N LEU A 463 -4.73 1.28 -20.09
CA LEU A 463 -3.79 0.65 -19.15
C LEU A 463 -2.47 0.31 -19.87
N GLN A 464 -1.35 0.70 -19.27
CA GLN A 464 -0.02 0.29 -19.75
C GLN A 464 0.42 -0.96 -19.00
N VAL A 465 1.10 -1.88 -19.67
CA VAL A 465 1.61 -3.12 -19.06
C VAL A 465 3.11 -3.20 -19.29
N ILE A 466 3.89 -3.42 -18.23
CA ILE A 466 5.31 -3.72 -18.31
C ILE A 466 5.60 -5.04 -17.60
N SER A 467 6.56 -5.81 -18.13
CA SER A 467 7.02 -7.04 -17.47
C SER A 467 8.27 -6.75 -16.62
N MET A 468 8.28 -7.25 -15.39
CA MET A 468 9.46 -7.31 -14.54
C MET A 468 9.88 -8.78 -14.40
N PRO A 469 10.76 -9.30 -15.29
CA PRO A 469 11.22 -10.68 -15.20
C PRO A 469 12.10 -10.87 -13.95
N PRO A 470 12.16 -12.10 -13.39
CA PRO A 470 13.06 -12.40 -12.28
C PRO A 470 14.54 -12.31 -12.69
N CYS A 471 15.39 -11.80 -11.81
CA CYS A 471 16.83 -11.93 -11.99
C CYS A 471 17.26 -13.38 -11.75
N THR A 472 17.64 -14.09 -12.83
CA THR A 472 18.09 -15.50 -12.79
C THR A 472 19.58 -15.67 -12.50
N ALA A 473 20.30 -14.57 -12.23
CA ALA A 473 21.74 -14.60 -12.00
C ALA A 473 22.10 -15.37 -10.71
N PRO A 474 23.08 -16.30 -10.74
CA PRO A 474 23.51 -17.03 -9.54
C PRO A 474 23.97 -16.15 -8.36
N ALA A 475 24.44 -14.92 -8.64
CA ALA A 475 24.80 -13.95 -7.61
C ALA A 475 23.61 -13.22 -6.97
N TRP A 476 22.43 -13.21 -7.59
CA TRP A 476 21.31 -12.36 -7.16
C TRP A 476 20.95 -12.54 -5.68
N ALA A 477 20.90 -13.78 -5.18
CA ALA A 477 20.61 -14.08 -3.78
C ALA A 477 21.58 -13.43 -2.76
N ARG A 478 22.83 -13.15 -3.15
CA ARG A 478 23.83 -12.43 -2.32
C ARG A 478 23.76 -10.90 -2.49
N LEU A 479 23.07 -10.43 -3.52
CA LEU A 479 23.00 -9.02 -3.91
C LEU A 479 21.68 -8.34 -3.52
N THR A 480 20.69 -9.09 -3.04
CA THR A 480 19.37 -8.56 -2.60
C THR A 480 19.44 -7.45 -1.55
N GLY A 481 20.49 -7.41 -0.73
CA GLY A 481 20.73 -6.35 0.26
C GLY A 481 21.62 -5.19 -0.22
N HIS A 482 22.02 -5.16 -1.50
CA HIS A 482 22.83 -4.08 -2.08
C HIS A 482 21.96 -3.14 -2.90
N ARG A 483 22.39 -1.89 -3.08
CA ARG A 483 21.68 -0.96 -3.96
C ARG A 483 21.87 -1.33 -5.43
N LEU A 484 20.82 -1.21 -6.24
CA LEU A 484 20.86 -1.59 -7.65
C LEU A 484 21.80 -0.71 -8.48
N ASP A 485 22.00 0.57 -8.12
CA ASP A 485 22.99 1.44 -8.76
C ASP A 485 24.44 1.02 -8.43
N GLN A 486 24.69 0.52 -7.22
CA GLN A 486 25.97 -0.08 -6.85
C GLN A 486 26.19 -1.43 -7.57
N VAL A 487 25.16 -2.28 -7.62
CA VAL A 487 25.20 -3.56 -8.35
C VAL A 487 25.47 -3.35 -9.84
N ALA A 488 24.95 -2.26 -10.43
CA ALA A 488 25.22 -1.88 -11.82
C ALA A 488 26.70 -1.49 -12.11
N THR A 489 27.50 -1.20 -11.08
CA THR A 489 28.93 -0.84 -11.22
C THR A 489 29.89 -1.89 -10.66
N MET A 490 29.38 -3.00 -10.11
CA MET A 490 30.20 -4.08 -9.55
C MET A 490 31.09 -4.75 -10.60
N THR A 491 32.35 -4.98 -10.23
CA THR A 491 33.29 -5.75 -11.04
C THR A 491 33.18 -7.25 -10.76
N ARG A 492 33.82 -8.07 -11.62
CA ARG A 492 33.95 -9.52 -11.38
C ARG A 492 34.67 -9.78 -10.06
N GLU A 493 35.68 -8.97 -9.78
CA GLU A 493 36.52 -9.03 -8.59
C GLU A 493 35.69 -8.76 -7.33
N ASP A 494 34.69 -7.88 -7.39
CA ASP A 494 33.79 -7.62 -6.26
C ASP A 494 32.87 -8.81 -5.97
N LEU A 495 32.29 -9.45 -6.99
CA LEU A 495 31.53 -10.68 -6.79
C LEU A 495 32.40 -11.85 -6.29
N VAL A 496 33.69 -11.88 -6.67
CA VAL A 496 34.64 -12.86 -6.12
C VAL A 496 34.92 -12.61 -4.62
N LYS A 497 35.02 -11.35 -4.17
CA LYS A 497 35.08 -11.01 -2.73
C LYS A 497 33.83 -11.47 -1.97
N LEU A 498 32.66 -11.48 -2.62
CA LEU A 498 31.40 -12.05 -2.09
C LEU A 498 31.34 -13.59 -2.14
N GLY A 499 32.46 -14.26 -2.38
CA GLY A 499 32.60 -15.72 -2.32
C GLY A 499 32.22 -16.45 -3.62
N MET A 500 32.12 -15.75 -4.76
CA MET A 500 31.89 -16.41 -6.05
C MET A 500 33.19 -16.89 -6.69
N THR A 501 33.11 -18.00 -7.44
CA THR A 501 34.20 -18.36 -8.35
C THR A 501 34.21 -17.41 -9.56
N PRO A 502 35.38 -17.07 -10.14
CA PRO A 502 35.45 -16.10 -11.24
C PRO A 502 34.52 -16.40 -12.43
N PRO A 503 34.31 -17.67 -12.87
CA PRO A 503 33.36 -17.97 -13.94
C PRO A 503 31.88 -17.71 -13.56
N VAL A 504 31.50 -17.92 -12.29
CA VAL A 504 30.14 -17.64 -11.80
C VAL A 504 29.92 -16.15 -11.65
N ALA A 505 30.92 -15.41 -11.16
CA ALA A 505 30.92 -13.95 -11.13
C ALA A 505 30.71 -13.35 -12.53
N SER A 506 31.51 -13.75 -13.52
CA SER A 506 31.38 -13.27 -14.91
C SER A 506 30.01 -13.55 -15.51
N ARG A 507 29.46 -14.76 -15.38
CA ARG A 507 28.12 -15.07 -15.91
C ARG A 507 27.02 -14.30 -15.18
N SER A 508 27.16 -14.09 -13.87
CA SER A 508 26.18 -13.35 -13.09
C SER A 508 26.10 -11.88 -13.52
N LEU A 509 27.24 -11.22 -13.74
CA LEU A 509 27.26 -9.82 -14.19
C LEU A 509 26.61 -9.62 -15.56
N ILE A 510 26.79 -10.56 -16.50
CA ILE A 510 26.12 -10.50 -17.81
C ILE A 510 24.60 -10.47 -17.63
N ILE A 511 24.05 -11.43 -16.87
CA ILE A 511 22.61 -11.55 -16.61
C ILE A 511 22.08 -10.35 -15.83
N ILE A 512 22.82 -9.88 -14.81
CA ILE A 512 22.44 -8.71 -13.99
C ILE A 512 22.42 -7.44 -14.83
N HIS A 513 23.45 -7.17 -15.64
CA HIS A 513 23.51 -5.98 -16.47
C HIS A 513 22.45 -5.98 -17.58
N GLU A 514 22.11 -7.14 -18.13
CA GLU A 514 20.99 -7.29 -19.05
C GLU A 514 19.64 -7.02 -18.37
N TRP A 515 19.40 -7.65 -17.22
CA TRP A 515 18.18 -7.45 -16.43
C TRP A 515 18.00 -5.97 -16.02
N LEU A 516 19.05 -5.33 -15.50
CA LEU A 516 19.03 -3.91 -15.14
C LEU A 516 18.81 -3.01 -16.36
N ARG A 517 19.44 -3.31 -17.52
CA ARG A 517 19.23 -2.55 -18.76
C ARG A 517 17.78 -2.62 -19.23
N ASN A 518 17.20 -3.82 -19.23
CA ASN A 518 15.83 -4.05 -19.70
C ASN A 518 14.83 -3.33 -18.78
N MET A 519 15.01 -3.41 -17.46
CA MET A 519 14.20 -2.65 -16.49
C MET A 519 14.38 -1.14 -16.66
N ARG A 520 15.60 -0.64 -16.90
CA ARG A 520 15.85 0.78 -17.15
C ARG A 520 15.10 1.27 -18.38
N GLN A 521 15.17 0.52 -19.48
CA GLN A 521 14.46 0.83 -20.74
C GLN A 521 12.94 0.83 -20.56
N ALA A 522 12.40 -0.09 -19.76
CA ALA A 522 10.97 -0.14 -19.45
C ALA A 522 10.51 1.03 -18.56
N LEU A 523 11.34 1.47 -17.60
CA LEU A 523 10.94 2.45 -16.58
C LEU A 523 11.27 3.92 -16.93
N SER A 524 12.33 4.17 -17.70
CA SER A 524 12.79 5.50 -18.10
C SER A 524 11.67 6.39 -18.71
N PRO A 525 10.75 5.90 -19.57
CA PRO A 525 9.66 6.72 -20.10
C PRO A 525 8.74 7.32 -19.02
N TYR A 526 8.49 6.58 -17.93
CA TYR A 526 7.64 7.04 -16.83
C TYR A 526 8.34 8.05 -15.94
N LEU A 527 9.65 7.88 -15.72
CA LEU A 527 10.47 8.86 -15.01
C LEU A 527 10.59 10.15 -15.81
N HIS A 528 10.95 10.08 -17.09
CA HIS A 528 11.02 11.27 -17.95
C HIS A 528 9.69 12.00 -18.07
N ASP A 529 8.55 11.30 -18.02
CA ASP A 529 7.23 11.94 -18.00
C ASP A 529 6.92 12.58 -16.63
N ALA A 530 7.25 11.92 -15.51
CA ALA A 530 7.15 12.52 -14.18
C ALA A 530 8.06 13.74 -13.99
N PHE A 531 9.21 13.79 -14.67
CA PHE A 531 10.09 14.97 -14.70
C PHE A 531 9.77 15.96 -15.85
N ARG A 532 8.81 15.64 -16.72
CA ARG A 532 8.38 16.54 -17.80
C ARG A 532 7.52 17.65 -17.20
N GLN A 533 8.08 18.85 -17.17
CA GLN A 533 7.38 20.05 -16.72
C GLN A 533 6.16 20.30 -17.60
N THR A 534 4.96 20.04 -17.07
CA THR A 534 3.71 20.45 -17.71
C THR A 534 3.54 21.96 -17.47
N PRO A 535 3.26 22.78 -18.49
CA PRO A 535 2.90 24.18 -18.24
C PRO A 535 1.65 24.19 -17.36
N ALA A 536 1.72 24.89 -16.23
CA ALA A 536 0.57 24.99 -15.33
C ALA A 536 -0.61 25.56 -16.12
N ALA A 537 -1.68 24.78 -16.23
CA ALA A 537 -2.87 25.19 -16.96
C ALA A 537 -3.36 26.52 -16.35
N ALA A 538 -3.24 27.60 -17.12
CA ALA A 538 -3.68 28.90 -16.69
C ALA A 538 -5.19 28.79 -16.44
N LYS A 539 -5.62 28.83 -15.18
CA LYS A 539 -7.04 28.76 -14.82
C LYS A 539 -7.74 29.94 -15.51
N THR A 540 -8.44 29.65 -16.60
CA THR A 540 -9.40 30.56 -17.22
C THR A 540 -10.41 30.93 -16.12
N ARG A 541 -10.55 32.22 -15.87
CA ARG A 541 -11.12 32.76 -14.64
C ARG A 541 -12.58 33.17 -14.82
#